data_AF-A0A941RCS9-F1
#
_entry.id   AF-A0A941RCS9-F1
#
_cell.length_a   1.000
_cell.length_b   1.000
_cell.length_c   1.000
_cell.angle_alpha   90.00
_cell.angle_beta   90.00
_cell.angle_gamma   90.00
#
_symmetry.space_group_name_H-M   'P 1'
#
loop_
_entity.id
_entity.type
_entity.pdbx_description
1 polymer ?
#
loop_
_entity_poly.entity_id
_entity_poly.type
_entity_poly.pdbx_seq_one_letter_code
_entity_poly.pdbx_strand_id
1 'polypeptide(L)'
;MPKERVLITVKTYPTLSRKYGEMVCTAGVRADGSWVRLYPVPFRRLEEEDQYAKFDWIEAELVKSGSDPRPETYRLVDPREMRRIGHVGTDKNWRERRQLLLNPSCVYDRLQPLLDGAKANTLSLAVFKPARILDFT
;
A
#
# COMPACT_ATOMS: atom_id res chain seq x y z
N MET A 1 1.77 4.86 19.44
CA MET A 1 2.00 3.47 18.97
C MET A 1 3.36 3.44 18.26
N PRO A 2 4.04 2.31 18.01
CA PRO A 2 5.28 2.35 17.23
C PRO A 2 4.99 2.86 15.82
N LYS A 3 5.88 3.70 15.28
CA LYS A 3 5.81 4.11 13.87
C LYS A 3 6.15 2.92 12.98
N GLU A 4 5.39 2.76 11.91
CA GLU A 4 5.54 1.68 10.93
C GLU A 4 5.99 2.25 9.59
N ARG A 5 6.88 1.52 8.90
CA ARG A 5 7.33 1.87 7.55
C ARG A 5 6.56 1.10 6.49
N VAL A 6 6.05 1.82 5.50
CA VAL A 6 5.25 1.26 4.40
C VAL A 6 5.77 1.77 3.06
N LEU A 7 6.13 0.85 2.16
CA LEU A 7 6.50 1.15 0.78
C LEU A 7 5.23 1.28 -0.04
N ILE A 8 4.92 2.49 -0.50
CA ILE A 8 3.72 2.76 -1.28
C ILE A 8 3.83 2.12 -2.66
N THR A 9 2.89 1.26 -3.04
CA THR A 9 2.86 0.62 -4.39
C THR A 9 1.59 0.93 -5.17
N VAL A 10 0.51 1.28 -4.47
CA VAL A 10 -0.78 1.63 -5.04
C VAL A 10 -1.20 3.00 -4.52
N LYS A 11 -1.59 3.89 -5.43
CA LYS A 11 -2.23 5.17 -5.11
C LYS A 11 -3.40 5.35 -6.06
N THR A 12 -4.61 5.47 -5.52
CA THR A 12 -5.82 5.65 -6.33
C THR A 12 -5.98 7.11 -6.73
N TYR A 13 -6.83 7.34 -7.74
CA TYR A 13 -7.33 8.69 -8.00
C TYR A 13 -8.12 9.17 -6.77
N PRO A 14 -8.02 10.46 -6.42
CA PRO A 14 -8.73 11.02 -5.29
C PRO A 14 -10.25 10.95 -5.42
N THR A 15 -10.92 10.66 -4.31
CA THR A 15 -12.36 10.84 -4.17
C THR A 15 -12.64 12.13 -3.39
N LEU A 16 -13.57 12.93 -3.92
CA LEU A 16 -14.06 14.14 -3.25
C LEU A 16 -14.99 13.75 -2.11
N SER A 17 -14.53 13.88 -0.87
CA SER A 17 -15.37 13.73 0.32
C SER A 17 -15.97 15.07 0.71
N ARG A 18 -17.31 15.12 0.86
CA ARG A 18 -18.02 16.28 1.44
C ARG A 18 -17.54 16.64 2.85
N LYS A 19 -17.07 15.65 3.63
CA LYS A 19 -16.66 15.83 5.03
C LYS A 19 -15.16 16.10 5.19
N TYR A 20 -14.33 15.46 4.36
CA TYR A 20 -12.87 15.45 4.57
C TYR A 20 -12.08 16.10 3.43
N GLY A 21 -12.74 16.57 2.37
CA GLY A 21 -12.08 17.07 1.17
C GLY A 21 -11.55 15.94 0.28
N GLU A 22 -10.48 16.21 -0.47
CA GLU A 22 -9.86 15.22 -1.36
C GLU A 22 -9.15 14.12 -0.55
N MET A 23 -9.62 12.88 -0.65
CA MET A 23 -9.02 11.72 0.02
C MET A 23 -8.58 10.68 -1.01
N VAL A 24 -7.48 9.98 -0.72
CA VAL A 24 -7.00 8.87 -1.56
C VAL A 24 -6.99 7.56 -0.77
N CYS A 25 -7.20 6.45 -1.48
CA CYS A 25 -6.85 5.12 -1.00
C CYS A 25 -5.42 4.83 -1.45
N THR A 26 -4.58 4.40 -0.52
CA THR A 26 -3.20 4.02 -0.80
C THR A 26 -2.97 2.62 -0.27
N ALA A 27 -2.17 1.82 -0.96
CA ALA A 27 -1.70 0.56 -0.42
C ALA A 27 -0.20 0.40 -0.65
N GLY A 28 0.41 -0.41 0.22
CA GLY A 28 1.83 -0.65 0.23
C GLY A 28 2.20 -1.89 1.03
N VAL A 29 3.49 -2.17 1.09
CA VAL A 29 4.04 -3.31 1.83
C VAL A 29 4.96 -2.82 2.94
N ARG A 30 4.94 -3.50 4.09
CA ARG A 30 5.96 -3.31 5.13
C ARG A 30 7.26 -4.00 4.73
N ALA A 31 8.32 -3.74 5.50
CA ALA A 31 9.61 -4.41 5.30
C ALA A 31 9.54 -5.94 5.44
N ASP A 32 8.56 -6.48 6.18
CA ASP A 32 8.30 -7.92 6.32
C ASP A 32 7.40 -8.48 5.19
N GLY A 33 7.00 -7.63 4.23
CA GLY A 33 6.21 -8.04 3.07
C GLY A 33 4.71 -8.11 3.32
N SER A 34 4.25 -7.83 4.55
CA SER A 34 2.83 -7.74 4.86
C SER A 34 2.19 -6.51 4.21
N TRP A 35 0.95 -6.67 3.75
CA TRP A 35 0.20 -5.61 3.07
C TRP A 35 -0.44 -4.64 4.06
N VAL A 36 -0.45 -3.37 3.66
CA VAL A 36 -1.14 -2.28 4.35
C VAL A 36 -1.96 -1.52 3.32
N ARG A 37 -3.23 -1.28 3.65
CA ARG A 37 -4.12 -0.35 2.96
C ARG A 37 -4.38 0.82 3.90
N LEU A 38 -4.03 2.02 3.46
CA LEU A 38 -4.29 3.27 4.16
C LEU A 38 -5.50 3.94 3.54
N TYR A 39 -6.57 4.07 4.34
CA TYR A 39 -7.74 4.81 3.93
C TYR A 39 -8.50 5.39 5.13
N PRO A 40 -8.91 6.67 5.08
CA PRO A 40 -8.65 7.63 4.00
C PRO A 40 -7.34 8.40 4.25
N VAL A 41 -6.57 8.71 3.20
CA VAL A 41 -5.37 9.57 3.32
C VAL A 41 -5.67 10.95 2.72
N PRO A 42 -5.52 12.06 3.47
CA PRO A 42 -5.76 13.42 2.97
C PRO A 42 -4.55 13.95 2.19
N PHE A 43 -4.17 13.26 1.11
CA PHE A 43 -2.89 13.46 0.40
C PHE A 43 -2.58 14.92 0.05
N ARG A 44 -3.56 15.68 -0.45
CA ARG A 44 -3.39 17.09 -0.84
C ARG A 44 -3.18 18.05 0.34
N ARG A 45 -3.47 17.61 1.56
CA ARG A 45 -3.35 18.40 2.79
C ARG A 45 -2.11 18.03 3.60
N LEU A 46 -1.32 17.07 3.12
CA LEU A 46 0.00 16.82 3.66
C LEU A 46 0.92 17.98 3.26
N GLU A 47 1.93 18.23 4.09
CA GLU A 47 3.04 19.11 3.74
C GLU A 47 3.67 18.64 2.42
N GLU A 48 4.15 19.57 1.61
CA GLU A 48 4.62 19.29 0.25
C GLU A 48 5.75 18.24 0.24
N GLU A 49 6.63 18.28 1.23
CA GLU A 49 7.72 17.33 1.42
C GLU A 49 7.25 15.89 1.76
N ASP A 50 6.07 15.77 2.37
CA ASP A 50 5.47 14.50 2.77
C ASP A 50 4.48 13.95 1.75
N GLN A 51 4.17 14.71 0.69
CA GLN A 51 3.47 14.18 -0.47
C GLN A 51 4.35 13.15 -1.18
N TYR A 52 3.87 11.91 -1.16
CA TYR A 52 4.56 10.73 -1.68
C TYR A 52 4.16 10.33 -3.11
N ALA A 53 5.12 9.77 -3.82
CA ALA A 53 4.98 9.06 -5.08
C ALA A 53 4.80 7.54 -4.87
N LYS A 54 4.56 6.82 -5.96
CA LYS A 54 4.67 5.36 -5.94
C LYS A 54 6.15 5.00 -5.74
N PHE A 55 6.39 3.98 -4.94
CA PHE A 55 7.68 3.48 -4.47
C PHE A 55 8.43 4.40 -3.51
N ASP A 56 7.72 5.32 -2.86
CA ASP A 56 8.24 5.99 -1.67
C ASP A 56 8.00 5.15 -0.43
N TRP A 57 8.96 5.18 0.48
CA TRP A 57 8.76 4.77 1.86
C TRP A 57 8.12 5.92 2.62
N ILE A 58 7.04 5.60 3.34
CA ILE A 58 6.48 6.46 4.37
C ILE A 58 6.70 5.85 5.74
N GLU A 59 6.75 6.69 6.76
CA GLU A 59 6.76 6.30 8.17
C GLU A 59 5.59 6.98 8.89
N ALA A 60 4.75 6.21 9.58
CA ALA A 60 3.59 6.74 10.28
C ALA A 60 3.10 5.83 11.40
N GLU A 61 2.35 6.38 12.35
CA GLU A 61 1.57 5.60 13.30
C GLU A 61 0.26 5.14 12.67
N LEU A 62 0.03 3.82 12.68
CA LEU A 62 -1.13 3.20 12.07
C LEU A 62 -2.07 2.60 13.12
N VAL A 63 -3.37 2.73 12.89
CA VAL A 63 -4.41 2.09 13.71
C VAL A 63 -5.37 1.30 12.84
N LYS A 64 -5.88 0.18 13.33
CA LYS A 64 -6.89 -0.59 12.62
C LYS A 64 -8.12 0.26 12.31
N SER A 65 -8.65 0.10 11.09
CA SER A 65 -9.93 0.70 10.74
C SER A 65 -11.07 -0.06 11.42
N GLY A 66 -11.97 0.65 12.08
CA GLY A 66 -13.18 0.06 12.66
C GLY A 66 -14.32 -0.09 11.66
N SER A 67 -14.23 0.54 10.48
CA SER A 67 -15.31 0.58 9.49
C SER A 67 -15.05 -0.26 8.25
N ASP A 68 -13.80 -0.57 7.96
CA ASP A 68 -13.41 -1.37 6.80
C ASP A 68 -12.93 -2.74 7.31
N PRO A 69 -13.65 -3.83 7.02
CA PRO A 69 -13.38 -5.14 7.62
C PRO A 69 -12.15 -5.83 7.03
N ARG A 70 -11.57 -5.29 5.94
CA ARG A 70 -10.43 -5.96 5.29
C ARG A 70 -9.23 -5.99 6.23
N PRO A 71 -8.53 -7.14 6.35
CA PRO A 71 -7.48 -7.34 7.32
C PRO A 71 -6.24 -6.51 7.05
N GLU A 72 -6.12 -5.84 5.91
CA GLU A 72 -5.04 -4.91 5.61
C GLU A 72 -5.42 -3.44 5.83
N THR A 73 -6.67 -3.11 6.21
CA THR A 73 -7.09 -1.71 6.29
C THR A 73 -6.69 -1.04 7.62
N TYR A 74 -5.93 0.03 7.52
CA TYR A 74 -5.48 0.90 8.60
C TYR A 74 -5.79 2.37 8.29
N ARG A 75 -5.81 3.18 9.34
CA ARG A 75 -5.87 4.65 9.30
C ARG A 75 -4.58 5.21 9.87
N LEU A 76 -4.19 6.38 9.38
CA LEU A 76 -3.19 7.20 10.07
C LEU A 76 -3.78 7.65 11.40
N VAL A 77 -3.01 7.53 12.49
CA VAL A 77 -3.40 8.10 13.79
C VAL A 77 -3.48 9.62 13.67
N ASP A 78 -2.42 10.23 13.14
CA ASP A 78 -2.40 11.63 12.73
C ASP A 78 -1.72 11.76 11.35
N PRO A 79 -2.43 12.24 10.30
CA PRO A 79 -1.82 12.49 9.01
C PRO A 79 -0.65 13.47 9.00
N ARG A 80 -0.56 14.39 9.97
CA ARG A 80 0.52 15.39 10.08
C ARG A 80 1.85 14.80 10.54
N GLU A 81 1.81 13.64 11.19
CA GLU A 81 2.98 12.93 11.69
C GLU A 81 3.53 11.91 10.69
N MET A 82 2.83 11.71 9.56
CA MET A 82 3.27 10.85 8.47
C MET A 82 4.42 11.53 7.74
N ARG A 83 5.55 10.84 7.59
CA ARG A 83 6.73 11.35 6.90
C ARG A 83 7.08 10.54 5.66
N ARG A 84 7.47 11.21 4.57
CA ARG A 84 8.13 10.55 3.43
C ARG A 84 9.62 10.40 3.74
N ILE A 85 10.10 9.16 3.82
CA ILE A 85 11.46 8.86 4.31
C ILE A 85 12.43 8.30 3.26
N GLY A 86 11.98 8.09 2.01
CA GLY A 86 12.86 7.67 0.93
C GLY A 86 12.11 7.29 -0.35
N HIS A 87 12.84 7.17 -1.46
CA HIS A 87 12.33 6.72 -2.75
C HIS A 87 13.13 5.51 -3.24
N VAL A 88 12.43 4.47 -3.70
CA VAL A 88 13.06 3.32 -4.35
C VAL A 88 13.04 3.55 -5.86
N GLY A 89 14.22 3.80 -6.45
CA GLY A 89 14.39 4.07 -7.87
C GLY A 89 14.13 2.86 -8.78
N THR A 90 14.43 3.04 -10.07
CA THR A 90 14.29 2.01 -11.11
C THR A 90 15.62 1.39 -11.53
N ASP A 91 16.70 1.73 -10.82
CA ASP A 91 18.07 1.32 -11.13
C ASP A 91 18.23 -0.20 -11.22
N LYS A 92 19.21 -0.62 -12.05
CA LYS A 92 19.56 -2.02 -12.26
C LYS A 92 18.36 -2.89 -12.66
N ASN A 93 17.50 -2.34 -13.53
CA ASN A 93 16.24 -2.94 -13.98
C ASN A 93 15.29 -3.24 -12.81
N TRP A 94 14.92 -2.21 -12.04
CA TRP A 94 13.99 -2.28 -10.92
C TRP A 94 14.38 -3.32 -9.85
N ARG A 95 15.69 -3.59 -9.68
CA ARG A 95 16.16 -4.72 -8.84
C ARG A 95 15.62 -4.63 -7.42
N GLU A 96 15.74 -3.46 -6.80
CA GLU A 96 15.32 -3.24 -5.40
C GLU A 96 13.80 -3.36 -5.25
N ARG A 97 13.02 -2.75 -6.15
CA ARG A 97 11.56 -2.87 -6.15
C ARG A 97 11.10 -4.32 -6.25
N ARG A 98 11.74 -5.12 -7.13
CA ARG A 98 11.45 -6.55 -7.25
C ARG A 98 11.83 -7.31 -5.98
N GLN A 99 12.95 -6.98 -5.37
CA GLN A 99 13.35 -7.61 -4.12
C GLN A 99 12.29 -7.36 -3.06
N LEU A 100 11.97 -6.09 -2.78
CA LEU A 100 10.98 -5.70 -1.77
C LEU A 100 9.59 -6.31 -1.98
N LEU A 101 9.16 -6.51 -3.23
CA LEU A 101 7.82 -7.05 -3.55
C LEU A 101 7.77 -8.56 -3.78
N LEU A 102 8.87 -9.21 -4.11
CA LEU A 102 8.90 -10.66 -4.35
C LEU A 102 9.56 -11.43 -3.20
N ASN A 103 10.23 -10.73 -2.29
CA ASN A 103 10.84 -11.28 -1.08
C ASN A 103 11.06 -10.14 -0.05
N PRO A 104 10.23 -10.03 0.99
CA PRO A 104 9.60 -11.16 1.70
C PRO A 104 8.09 -11.39 1.48
N SER A 105 7.42 -10.61 0.62
CA SER A 105 5.98 -10.79 0.38
C SER A 105 5.64 -12.18 -0.15
N CYS A 106 4.49 -12.71 0.27
CA CYS A 106 3.92 -13.94 -0.30
C CYS A 106 3.49 -13.69 -1.75
N VAL A 107 4.06 -14.47 -2.68
CA VAL A 107 3.74 -14.40 -4.11
C VAL A 107 2.82 -15.55 -4.49
N TYR A 108 1.62 -15.21 -4.94
CA TYR A 108 0.64 -16.19 -5.39
C TYR A 108 0.80 -16.44 -6.89
N ASP A 109 0.77 -17.71 -7.30
CA ASP A 109 0.81 -18.14 -8.70
C ASP A 109 -0.48 -18.83 -9.16
N ARG A 110 -1.45 -18.97 -8.24
CA ARG A 110 -2.79 -19.50 -8.49
C ARG A 110 -3.84 -18.52 -7.98
N LEU A 111 -4.93 -18.39 -8.73
CA LEU A 111 -6.03 -17.50 -8.38
C LEU A 111 -6.92 -18.07 -7.27
N GLN A 112 -7.09 -19.39 -7.19
CA GLN A 112 -8.02 -20.02 -6.25
C GLN A 112 -7.76 -19.66 -4.77
N PRO A 113 -6.51 -19.72 -4.24
CA PRO A 113 -6.23 -19.29 -2.87
C PRO A 113 -6.59 -17.82 -2.59
N LEU A 114 -6.46 -16.94 -3.59
CA LEU A 114 -6.84 -15.54 -3.47
C LEU A 114 -8.36 -15.37 -3.40
N LEU A 115 -9.10 -16.12 -4.21
CA LEU A 115 -10.57 -16.11 -4.19
C LEU A 115 -11.11 -16.62 -2.87
N ASP A 116 -10.54 -17.72 -2.36
CA ASP A 116 -10.94 -18.31 -1.09
C ASP A 116 -10.60 -17.36 0.08
N GLY A 117 -9.41 -16.76 0.06
CA GLY A 117 -8.99 -15.78 1.06
C GLY A 117 -9.83 -14.49 1.04
N ALA A 118 -10.20 -14.01 -0.14
CA ALA A 118 -11.08 -12.85 -0.28
C ALA A 118 -12.50 -13.14 0.25
N LYS A 119 -13.06 -14.32 -0.07
CA LYS A 119 -14.37 -14.74 0.46
C LYS A 119 -14.37 -14.92 1.98
N ALA A 120 -13.28 -15.46 2.52
CA ALA A 120 -13.08 -15.63 3.96
C ALA A 120 -12.62 -14.34 4.67
N ASN A 121 -12.42 -13.24 3.93
CA ASN A 121 -11.89 -11.97 4.44
C ASN A 121 -10.53 -12.11 5.17
N THR A 122 -9.69 -13.05 4.73
CA THR A 122 -8.33 -13.23 5.26
C THR A 122 -7.29 -12.43 4.49
N LEU A 123 -7.60 -12.02 3.26
CA LEU A 123 -6.81 -11.08 2.47
C LEU A 123 -7.65 -10.32 1.44
N SER A 124 -7.20 -9.14 1.07
CA SER A 124 -7.75 -8.31 0.00
C SER A 124 -6.70 -7.72 -0.94
N LEU A 125 -5.42 -7.92 -0.63
CA LEU A 125 -4.27 -7.48 -1.42
C LEU A 125 -3.28 -8.64 -1.54
N ALA A 126 -2.64 -8.75 -2.71
CA ALA A 126 -1.68 -9.81 -2.97
C ALA A 126 -0.67 -9.40 -4.05
N VAL A 127 0.50 -10.03 -4.00
CA VAL A 127 1.40 -10.09 -5.15
C VAL A 127 1.04 -11.34 -5.94
N PHE A 128 0.75 -11.17 -7.23
CA PHE A 128 0.36 -12.27 -8.10
C PHE A 128 1.33 -12.40 -9.28
N LYS A 129 1.85 -13.61 -9.48
CA LYS A 129 2.68 -13.97 -10.63
C LYS A 129 1.82 -14.71 -11.65
N PRO A 130 1.49 -14.11 -12.80
CA PRO A 130 0.73 -14.80 -13.83
C PRO A 130 1.56 -15.94 -14.44
N ALA A 131 0.87 -17.02 -14.83
CA ALA A 131 1.52 -18.17 -15.50
C ALA A 131 2.09 -17.80 -16.87
N ARG A 132 1.40 -16.88 -17.57
CA ARG A 132 1.77 -16.38 -18.89
C ARG A 132 1.38 -14.92 -19.00
N ILE A 133 2.20 -14.15 -19.72
CA ILE A 133 1.86 -12.81 -20.16
C ILE A 133 1.71 -12.91 -21.68
N LEU A 134 0.50 -12.65 -22.16
CA LEU A 134 0.16 -12.86 -23.57
C LEU A 134 0.66 -11.72 -24.44
N ASP A 135 0.62 -10.50 -23.90
CA ASP A 135 0.98 -9.30 -24.63
C ASP A 135 1.39 -8.18 -23.67
N PHE A 136 2.24 -7.28 -24.16
CA PHE A 136 2.60 -5.99 -23.58
C PHE A 136 2.57 -4.86 -24.62
N THR A 137 2.22 -5.21 -25.87
CA THR A 137 2.20 -4.32 -27.01
C THR A 137 0.96 -3.44 -27.05
#